data_AF-A0A6M3KG85-F1
#
_entry.id   AF-A0A6M3KG85-F1
#
_cell.length_a   1.000
_cell.length_b   1.000
_cell.length_c   1.000
_cell.angle_alpha   90.00
_cell.angle_beta   90.00
_cell.angle_gamma   90.00
#
_symmetry.space_group_name_H-M   'P 1'
#
loop_
_entity.id
_entity.type
_entity.pdbx_description
1 polymer ?
#
loop_
_entity_poly.entity_id
_entity_poly.type
_entity_poly.pdbx_seq_one_letter_code
_entity_poly.pdbx_strand_id
1 'polypeptide(L)' 'ADFFFIGPVGSRKAQLTVHADVKLGMRFTTGCFSGTEYQFKEAIRKTHGDNEHALQYRAAIDLALMVVKPAKVAS' A
#
# COMPACT_ATOMS: atom_id res chain seq x y z
N ALA A 1 15.76 4.63 -6.09
CA ALA A 1 14.62 3.69 -5.95
C ALA A 1 13.38 4.55 -5.80
N ASP A 2 12.38 4.36 -6.65
CA ASP A 2 11.13 5.10 -6.53
C ASP A 2 10.28 4.41 -5.47
N PHE A 3 10.12 5.07 -4.32
CA PHE A 3 9.28 4.60 -3.24
C PHE A 3 8.42 5.73 -2.72
N PHE A 4 7.24 5.37 -2.23
CA PHE A 4 6.32 6.25 -1.53
C PHE A 4 6.27 5.83 -0.07
N PHE A 5 6.34 6.81 0.83
CA PHE A 5 6.29 6.60 2.26
C PHE A 5 5.34 7.63 2.89
N ILE A 6 4.43 7.18 3.75
CA ILE A 6 3.53 8.05 4.50
C ILE A 6 3.27 7.50 5.90
N GLY A 7 3.20 8.41 6.87
CA GLY A 7 2.77 8.12 8.23
C GLY A 7 2.58 9.42 9.04
N PRO A 8 1.75 9.40 10.11
CA PRO A 8 0.91 8.28 10.53
C PRO A 8 -0.32 8.10 9.63
N VAL A 9 -0.71 6.85 9.35
CA VAL A 9 -1.94 6.53 8.59
C VAL A 9 -2.73 5.37 9.24
N GLY A 10 -4.05 5.43 9.15
CA GLY A 10 -4.97 4.38 9.61
C GLY A 10 -5.08 4.25 11.13
N SER A 11 -5.85 3.25 11.58
CA SER A 11 -6.23 3.09 13.00
C SER A 11 -5.06 2.91 13.96
N ARG A 12 -3.93 2.39 13.48
CA ARG A 12 -2.72 2.15 14.29
C ARG A 12 -1.70 3.27 14.20
N LYS A 13 -2.01 4.38 13.51
CA LYS A 13 -1.04 5.44 13.19
C LYS A 13 0.25 4.86 12.56
N ALA A 14 0.08 3.88 11.68
CA ALA A 14 1.17 3.11 11.11
C ALA A 14 1.91 3.89 10.01
N GLN A 15 3.00 3.30 9.52
CA GLN A 15 3.73 3.77 8.35
C GLN A 15 3.39 2.86 7.17
N LEU A 16 3.04 3.44 6.03
CA LEU A 16 2.87 2.73 4.77
C LEU A 16 4.08 3.01 3.87
N THR A 17 4.71 1.95 3.40
CA THR A 17 5.76 2.00 2.37
C THR A 17 5.30 1.28 1.12
N VAL A 18 5.44 1.91 -0.03
CA VAL A 18 5.15 1.34 -1.35
C VAL A 18 6.38 1.51 -2.24
N HIS A 19 6.80 0.44 -2.91
CA HIS A 19 7.96 0.48 -3.80
C HIS A 19 7.83 -0.55 -4.92
N ALA A 20 8.58 -0.33 -6.00
CA ALA A 20 8.71 -1.28 -7.10
C ALA A 20 9.32 -2.61 -6.60
N ASP A 21 8.75 -3.74 -7.01
CA ASP A 21 9.19 -5.08 -6.60
C ASP A 21 9.25 -5.99 -7.83
N VAL A 22 10.39 -6.63 -8.10
CA VAL A 22 10.61 -7.43 -9.32
C VAL A 22 9.80 -8.74 -9.37
N LYS A 23 9.23 -9.18 -8.24
CA LYS A 23 8.35 -10.35 -8.14
C LYS A 23 6.87 -9.98 -8.19
N LEU A 24 6.50 -8.85 -7.59
CA LEU A 24 5.10 -8.41 -7.42
C LEU A 24 4.69 -7.26 -8.36
N GLY A 25 5.64 -6.69 -9.10
CA GLY A 25 5.50 -5.40 -9.78
C GLY A 25 5.60 -4.24 -8.80
N MET A 26 4.74 -4.24 -7.77
CA MET A 26 4.75 -3.31 -6.65
C MET A 26 4.46 -4.02 -5.32
N ARG A 27 5.15 -3.60 -4.27
CA ARG A 27 4.95 -4.10 -2.91
C ARG A 27 4.44 -2.99 -2.00
N PHE A 28 3.38 -3.31 -1.26
CA PHE A 28 2.81 -2.48 -0.20
C PHE A 28 3.15 -3.12 1.15
N THR A 29 3.70 -2.34 2.08
CA THR A 29 4.07 -2.80 3.43
C THR A 29 3.56 -1.83 4.49
N THR A 30 2.88 -2.33 5.52
CA THR A 30 2.49 -1.57 6.72
C THR A 30 2.40 -2.49 7.93
N GLY A 31 3.18 -2.19 8.98
CA GLY A 31 3.34 -3.11 10.11
C GLY A 31 3.76 -4.52 9.64
N CYS A 32 3.05 -5.54 10.08
CA CYS A 32 3.31 -6.93 9.68
C CYS A 32 2.75 -7.30 8.29
N PHE A 33 1.99 -6.43 7.64
CA PHE A 33 1.46 -6.70 6.29
C PHE A 33 2.54 -6.44 5.23
N SER A 34 2.70 -7.35 4.27
CA SER A 34 3.44 -7.12 3.03
C SER A 34 2.83 -7.89 1.87
N GLY A 35 2.49 -7.23 0.77
CA GLY A 35 1.83 -7.88 -0.36
C GLY A 35 1.59 -6.99 -1.57
N THR A 36 0.78 -7.49 -2.51
CA THR A 36 0.35 -6.75 -3.71
C THR A 36 -0.68 -5.68 -3.39
N GLU A 37 -0.94 -4.77 -4.34
CA GLU A 37 -2.02 -3.78 -4.23
C GLU A 37 -3.38 -4.43 -3.91
N TYR A 38 -3.73 -5.51 -4.64
CA TYR A 38 -4.98 -6.23 -4.43
C TYR A 38 -5.08 -6.83 -3.02
N GLN A 39 -4.03 -7.52 -2.57
CA GLN A 39 -3.99 -8.10 -1.22
C GLN A 39 -4.13 -7.03 -0.14
N PHE A 40 -3.53 -5.86 -0.37
CA PHE A 40 -3.59 -4.75 0.56
C PHE A 40 -4.99 -4.13 0.61
N LYS A 41 -5.61 -3.85 -0.54
CA LYS A 41 -7.00 -3.38 -0.63
C LYS A 41 -7.98 -4.33 0.07
N GLU A 42 -7.80 -5.64 -0.12
CA GLU A 42 -8.61 -6.64 0.58
C GLU A 42 -8.37 -6.68 2.09
N ALA A 43 -7.12 -6.52 2.55
CA ALA A 43 -6.80 -6.45 3.98
C ALA A 43 -7.45 -5.22 4.64
N ILE A 44 -7.43 -4.08 3.96
CA ILE A 44 -8.12 -2.85 4.40
C ILE A 44 -9.63 -3.11 4.48
N ARG A 45 -10.24 -3.62 3.42
CA ARG A 45 -11.69 -3.92 3.40
C ARG A 45 -12.10 -4.86 4.51
N LYS A 46 -11.35 -5.94 4.76
CA LYS A 46 -11.63 -6.91 5.84
C LYS A 46 -11.49 -6.31 7.24
N THR A 47 -10.54 -5.39 7.43
CA THR A 47 -10.22 -4.85 8.76
C THR A 47 -11.05 -3.61 9.11
N HIS A 48 -11.37 -2.80 8.11
CA HIS A 48 -11.94 -1.45 8.29
C HIS A 48 -13.28 -1.26 7.58
N GLY A 49 -13.68 -2.16 6.69
CA GLY A 49 -14.87 -1.97 5.85
C GLY A 49 -14.75 -0.69 5.03
N ASP A 50 -15.67 0.24 5.27
CA ASP A 50 -15.74 1.55 4.63
C ASP A 50 -15.63 2.72 5.63
N ASN A 51 -15.00 2.50 6.79
CA ASN A 51 -14.80 3.58 7.77
C ASN A 51 -13.68 4.57 7.36
N GLU A 52 -13.45 5.59 8.18
CA GLU A 52 -12.44 6.63 7.93
C GLU A 52 -11.02 6.09 7.70
N HIS A 53 -10.63 4.98 8.33
CA HIS A 53 -9.31 4.39 8.15
C HIS A 53 -9.19 3.72 6.78
N ALA A 54 -10.27 3.13 6.26
CA ALA A 54 -10.31 2.62 4.90
C ALA A 54 -10.13 3.75 3.88
N LEU A 55 -10.78 4.89 4.10
CA LEU A 55 -10.65 6.09 3.25
C LEU A 55 -9.21 6.64 3.26
N GLN A 56 -8.60 6.76 4.45
CA GLN A 56 -7.20 7.19 4.57
C GLN A 56 -6.25 6.28 3.79
N TYR A 57 -6.39 4.96 3.92
CA TYR A 57 -5.54 4.02 3.19
C TYR A 57 -5.80 4.03 1.68
N ARG A 58 -7.05 4.16 1.22
CA ARG A 58 -7.38 4.28 -0.20
C ARG A 58 -6.73 5.53 -0.81
N ALA A 59 -6.84 6.67 -0.15
CA ALA A 59 -6.18 7.91 -0.59
C ALA A 59 -4.64 7.76 -0.63
N ALA A 60 -4.05 7.11 0.36
CA ALA A 60 -2.61 6.83 0.36
C ALA A 60 -2.19 5.89 -0.78
N ILE A 61 -3.01 4.90 -1.12
CA ILE A 61 -2.77 4.01 -2.27
C ILE A 61 -2.82 4.82 -3.57
N ASP A 62 -3.85 5.66 -3.76
CA ASP A 62 -4.01 6.44 -4.99
C ASP A 62 -2.79 7.35 -5.22
N LEU A 63 -2.31 8.02 -4.17
CA LEU A 63 -1.10 8.84 -4.27
C LEU A 63 0.15 7.99 -4.54
N ALA A 64 0.29 6.84 -3.89
CA ALA A 64 1.41 5.93 -4.11
C ALA A 64 1.50 5.46 -5.57
N LEU A 65 0.36 5.16 -6.21
CA LEU A 65 0.29 4.71 -7.60
C LEU A 65 0.66 5.82 -8.60
N MET A 66 0.53 7.10 -8.22
CA MET A 66 1.00 8.23 -9.03
C MET A 66 2.53 8.38 -8.96
N VAL A 67 3.11 8.11 -7.79
CA VAL A 67 4.54 8.31 -7.51
C VAL A 67 5.40 7.12 -7.93
N VAL A 68 4.97 5.90 -7.62
CA VAL A 68 5.78 4.68 -7.82
C VAL A 68 5.41 4.03 -9.14
N LYS A 69 6.42 3.72 -9.96
CA LYS A 69 6.25 2.92 -11.17
C LYS A 69 6.49 1.44 -10.86
N PRO A 70 5.64 0.52 -11.37
CA PRO A 70 5.84 -0.91 -11.16
C PRO A 70 7.14 -1.37 -11.83
N ALA A 71 7.86 -2.28 -11.17
CA ALA A 71 8.97 -2.98 -11.81
C ALA A 71 8.44 -3.92 -12.91
N LYS A 72 9.26 -4.16 -13.92
CA LYS A 72 9.02 -5.29 -14.84
C LYS A 72 9.12 -6.57 -14.01
N VAL A 73 8.02 -7.31 -13.94
CA VAL A 73 7.99 -8.61 -13.27
C VAL A 73 8.82 -9.58 -14.10
N ALA A 74 9.77 -10.26 -13.46
CA ALA A 74 10.57 -11.28 -14.13
C ALA A 74 9.63 -12.42 -14.62
N SER A 75 9.68 -12.71 -15.92
CA SER A 75 8.96 -13.81 -16.57
C SER A 75 9.52 -15.18 -16.20
#